data_AF-A0AAV7D2G9-F1
#
_entry.id   AF-A0AAV7D2G9-F1
#
_cell.length_a   1.000
_cell.length_b   1.000
_cell.length_c   1.000
_cell.angle_alpha   90.00
_cell.angle_beta   90.00
_cell.angle_gamma   90.00
#
_symmetry.space_group_name_H-M   'P 1'
#
loop_
_entity.id
_entity.type
_entity.pdbx_description
1 polymer ?
#
loop_
_entity_poly.entity_id
_entity_poly.type
_entity_poly.pdbx_seq_one_letter_code
_entity_poly.pdbx_strand_id
1 'polypeptide(L)' 'MGRSSRMLMIFGGFTAVVAAALYPIYYHPMTHIDQYKKEQAVNRAGVVQEDVQPPGLKVWSDPFSRK' A
#
# COMPACT_ATOMS: atom_id res chain seq x y z
N MET A 1 15.52 16.33 34.01
CA MET A 1 14.52 16.43 32.91
C MET A 1 13.14 16.66 33.49
N GLY A 2 12.41 17.69 33.02
CA GLY A 2 11.01 17.90 33.39
C GLY A 2 10.08 16.80 32.85
N ARG A 3 8.94 16.59 33.52
CA ARG A 3 7.94 15.55 33.19
C ARG A 3 7.49 15.62 31.73
N SER A 4 7.32 16.83 31.20
CA SER A 4 6.93 17.07 29.79
C SER A 4 8.03 16.71 28.80
N SER A 5 9.31 16.92 29.14
CA SER A 5 10.44 16.56 28.28
C SER A 5 10.58 15.03 28.12
N ARG A 6 10.32 14.27 29.20
CA ARG A 6 10.28 12.80 29.12
C ARG A 6 9.16 12.32 28.21
N MET A 7 7.97 12.90 28.32
CA MET A 7 6.81 12.55 27.50
C MET A 7 7.07 12.83 26.00
N LEU A 8 7.66 13.99 25.68
CA LEU A 8 8.04 14.34 24.31
C LEU A 8 9.03 13.34 23.72
N MET A 9 10.04 12.91 24.48
CA MET A 9 11.01 11.92 23.99
C MET A 9 10.37 10.55 23.74
N ILE A 10 9.50 10.09 24.64
CA ILE A 10 8.81 8.80 24.47
C ILE A 10 7.88 8.85 23.26
N PHE A 11 7.06 9.90 23.15
CA PHE A 11 6.11 10.01 22.05
C PHE A 11 6.83 10.22 20.72
N GLY A 12 7.81 11.13 20.65
CA GLY A 12 8.60 11.37 19.45
C GLY A 12 9.35 10.13 19.00
N GLY A 13 9.97 9.40 19.93
CA GLY A 13 10.63 8.12 19.64
C GLY A 13 9.66 7.07 19.11
N PHE A 14 8.49 6.94 19.73
CA PHE A 14 7.45 6.03 19.28
C PHE A 14 6.97 6.37 17.86
N THR A 15 6.62 7.64 17.59
CA THR A 15 6.19 8.08 16.26
C THR A 15 7.27 7.85 15.21
N ALA A 16 8.54 8.11 15.54
CA ALA A 16 9.65 7.85 14.63
C ALA A 16 9.78 6.36 14.28
N VAL A 17 9.66 5.46 15.26
CA VAL A 17 9.68 4.01 15.03
C VAL A 17 8.50 3.57 14.16
N VAL A 18 7.29 4.08 14.43
CA VAL A 18 6.11 3.77 13.60
C VAL A 18 6.30 4.26 12.17
N ALA A 19 6.77 5.50 11.97
CA ALA A 19 7.02 6.04 10.64
C ALA A 19 8.08 5.23 9.88
N ALA A 20 9.16 4.82 10.55
CA ALA A 20 10.20 3.98 9.96
C ALA A 20 9.66 2.60 9.56
N ALA A 21 8.84 1.97 10.42
CA ALA A 21 8.22 0.68 10.12
C ALA A 21 7.22 0.75 8.95
N LEU A 22 6.50 1.86 8.82
CA LEU A 22 5.52 2.07 7.75
C LEU A 22 6.12 2.60 6.44
N TYR A 23 7.35 3.12 6.46
CA TYR A 23 8.03 3.64 5.27
C TYR A 23 8.02 2.69 4.06
N PRO A 24 8.41 1.40 4.18
CA PRO A 24 8.40 0.48 3.04
C PRO A 24 6.99 0.11 2.54
N ILE A 25 5.95 0.30 3.35
CA ILE A 25 4.56 -0.05 3.01
C ILE A 25 3.88 1.11 2.28
N TYR A 26 4.14 2.35 2.72
CA TYR A 26 3.43 3.51 2.23
C TYR A 26 4.28 4.36 1.29
N TYR A 27 5.43 4.84 1.76
CA TYR A 27 6.23 5.82 1.02
C TYR A 27 7.03 5.20 -0.12
N HIS A 28 7.69 4.06 0.13
CA HIS A 28 8.52 3.42 -0.87
C HIS A 28 7.76 3.03 -2.16
N PRO A 29 6.55 2.42 -2.08
CA PRO A 29 5.79 2.09 -3.30
C PRO A 29 5.31 3.33 -4.06
N MET A 30 5.02 4.42 -3.36
CA MET A 30 4.60 5.69 -3.99
C MET A 30 5.75 6.43 -4.68
N THR A 31 7.00 6.22 -4.25
CA THR A 31 8.17 6.81 -4.90
C THR A 31 8.77 5.93 -5.99
N HIS A 32 8.43 4.63 -6.03
CA HIS A 32 8.95 3.64 -6.98
C HIS A 32 7.85 3.01 -7.84
N ILE A 33 6.83 3.79 -8.22
CA ILE A 33 5.61 3.30 -8.88
C ILE A 33 5.92 2.43 -10.11
N ASP A 34 6.87 2.84 -10.95
CA ASP A 34 7.17 2.12 -12.20
C ASP A 34 7.76 0.73 -11.95
N GLN A 35 8.60 0.58 -10.92
CA GLN A 35 9.14 -0.72 -10.51
C GLN A 35 8.01 -1.63 -10.04
N TYR A 36 7.16 -1.15 -9.13
CA TYR A 36 6.05 -1.93 -8.61
C TYR A 36 5.06 -2.31 -9.71
N LYS A 37 4.76 -1.41 -10.66
CA LYS A 37 3.92 -1.73 -11.83
C LYS A 37 4.53 -2.81 -12.71
N LYS A 38 5.85 -2.77 -12.94
CA LYS A 38 6.55 -3.80 -13.70
C LYS A 38 6.49 -5.15 -12.99
N GLU A 39 6.79 -5.20 -11.70
CA GLU A 39 6.67 -6.42 -10.90
C GLU A 39 5.24 -6.94 -10.88
N GLN A 40 4.26 -6.04 -10.78
CA GLN A 40 2.84 -6.35 -10.83
C GLN A 40 2.44 -7.00 -12.16
N ALA A 41 2.92 -6.45 -13.29
CA ALA A 41 2.63 -6.97 -14.62
C ALA A 41 3.24 -8.37 -14.83
N VAL A 42 4.45 -8.60 -14.32
CA VAL A 42 5.10 -9.92 -14.34
C VAL A 42 4.34 -10.92 -13.47
N ASN A 43 3.98 -10.55 -12.25
CA ASN A 43 3.26 -11.43 -11.31
C ASN A 43 1.82 -11.73 -11.74
N ARG A 44 1.21 -10.86 -12.56
CA ARG A 44 -0.12 -11.05 -13.15
C ARG A 44 -0.08 -11.57 -14.59
N ALA A 45 1.08 -11.94 -15.10
CA ALA A 45 1.18 -12.50 -16.43
C ALA A 45 0.33 -13.78 -16.53
N GLY A 46 -0.54 -13.86 -17.53
CA GLY A 46 -1.43 -15.01 -17.74
C GLY A 46 -2.67 -15.04 -16.83
N VAL A 47 -2.86 -14.05 -15.94
CA VAL A 47 -4.10 -13.92 -15.17
C VAL A 47 -5.12 -13.14 -15.99
N VAL A 48 -6.11 -13.86 -16.55
CA VAL A 48 -7.32 -13.27 -17.12
C VAL A 48 -8.22 -12.88 -15.94
N GLN A 49 -8.40 -11.57 -15.71
CA GLN A 49 -9.10 -11.07 -14.51
C GLN A 49 -10.58 -11.48 -14.48
N GLU A 50 -11.14 -11.75 -15.64
CA GLU A 50 -12.49 -12.24 -15.88
C GLU A 50 -12.66 -13.68 -15.37
N ASP A 51 -11.62 -14.51 -15.52
CA ASP A 51 -11.65 -15.93 -15.15
C ASP A 51 -11.40 -16.17 -13.65
N VAL A 52 -10.75 -15.23 -12.97
CA VAL A 52 -10.59 -15.26 -11.50
C VAL A 52 -11.92 -15.01 -10.80
N GLN A 53 -12.86 -14.35 -11.47
CA GLN A 53 -14.10 -13.92 -10.85
C GLN A 53 -15.19 -14.99 -10.91
N PRO A 54 -16.04 -15.08 -9.88
CA PRO A 54 -17.17 -15.99 -9.92
C PRO A 54 -18.07 -15.68 -11.12
N PRO A 55 -18.53 -16.70 -11.86
CA PRO A 55 -19.40 -16.47 -13.01
C PRO A 55 -20.68 -15.75 -12.58
N GLY A 56 -21.14 -14.81 -13.41
CA GLY A 56 -22.34 -14.01 -13.15
C GLY A 56 -22.11 -12.72 -12.35
N LEU A 57 -20.87 -12.42 -11.94
CA LEU A 57 -20.49 -11.14 -11.31
C LEU A 57 -19.70 -10.24 -12.28
N LYS A 58 -19.87 -8.93 -12.15
CA LYS A 58 -19.16 -7.94 -12.99
C LYS A 58 -17.69 -7.88 -12.62
N VAL A 59 -16.83 -7.88 -13.64
CA VAL A 59 -15.37 -7.79 -13.53
C VAL A 59 -14.96 -6.53 -12.74
N TRP A 60 -14.31 -6.69 -11.59
CA TRP A 60 -13.88 -5.60 -10.69
C TRP A 60 -12.75 -4.70 -11.20
N SER A 61 -12.31 -4.86 -12.45
CA SER A 61 -11.25 -4.03 -13.03
C SER A 61 -11.65 -2.55 -13.15
N ASP A 62 -12.94 -2.24 -13.27
CA ASP A 62 -13.46 -0.88 -13.22
C ASP A 62 -14.83 -0.79 -12.50
N PRO A 63 -14.84 -0.43 -11.21
CA PRO A 63 -16.07 -0.30 -10.42
C PRO A 63 -16.93 0.92 -10.82
N PHE A 64 -16.43 1.85 -11.65
CA PHE A 64 -17.10 3.10 -12.00
C PHE A 64 -17.46 3.25 -13.47
N SER A 65 -16.95 2.39 -14.36
CA SER A 65 -17.43 2.30 -15.74
C SER A 65 -18.88 1.82 -15.75
N ARG A 66 -19.80 2.78 -15.80
CA ARG A 66 -21.20 2.61 -16.17
C ARG A 66 -21.42 3.40 -17.45
N LYS A 67 -21.82 2.70 -18.51
CA LYS A 67 -22.79 3.16 -19.51
C LYS A 67 -23.86 2.10 -19.62
#